data_AF-A0A2P2L5J7-F1
#
_entry.id   AF-A0A2P2L5J7-F1
#
_cell.length_a   1.000
_cell.length_b   1.000
_cell.length_c   1.000
_cell.angle_alpha   90.00
_cell.angle_beta   90.00
_cell.angle_gamma   90.00
#
_symmetry.space_group_name_H-M   'P 1'
#
loop_
_entity.id
_entity.type
_entity.pdbx_description
1 polymer ?
#
loop_
_entity_poly.entity_id
_entity_poly.type
_entity_poly.pdbx_seq_one_letter_code
_entity_poly.pdbx_strand_id
1 'polypeptide(L)'
;MAELPLEPSLSRTLIKANENGCLSQALTVASMLSAETSLLPVRSTKNSENKRKHAFLDLPDGSGWGDHIQLLQIYEQWDQNDYDFSWCKDYDLQVRGMKFVKDVRRQLSQIMEKIANGSLDVRANERHKGRHHNYKTLRKALCIGYASQLAERMDRHNGYRTIGFKPQLVQVHPSSVLKTDEYGMFPEYVVYHELIATPRPYMRNVCAVEMQWVIPILKKLEKLDVKKLSGGQIIRDEENIPELPEKVAVTGLLDDPAAKIRAARERFLARKANK
;
A
#
# COMPACT_ATOMS: atom_id res chain seq x y z
N MET A 1 6.82 -4.75 22.45
CA MET A 1 7.23 -4.21 21.13
C MET A 1 8.74 -4.18 20.98
N ALA A 2 9.49 -3.65 21.96
CA ALA A 2 10.96 -3.51 21.86
C ALA A 2 11.75 -4.83 21.71
N GLU A 3 11.17 -5.98 22.07
CA GLU A 3 11.82 -7.29 21.94
C GLU A 3 11.77 -7.88 20.51
N LEU A 4 10.94 -7.30 19.61
CA LEU A 4 10.84 -7.76 18.23
C LEU A 4 11.81 -6.96 17.34
N PRO A 5 12.65 -7.61 16.51
CA PRO A 5 13.57 -6.94 15.60
C PRO A 5 12.84 -6.47 14.33
N LEU A 6 11.75 -5.72 14.49
CA LEU A 6 10.88 -5.25 13.42
C LEU A 6 10.50 -3.79 13.64
N GLU A 7 10.12 -3.13 12.55
CA GLU A 7 9.52 -1.79 12.60
C GLU A 7 8.35 -1.74 13.60
N PRO A 8 8.17 -0.62 14.33
CA PRO A 8 7.11 -0.51 15.34
C PRO A 8 5.71 -0.84 14.80
N SER A 9 5.38 -0.42 13.57
CA SER A 9 4.09 -0.73 12.92
C SER A 9 3.87 -2.24 12.72
N LEU A 10 4.92 -2.96 12.30
CA LEU A 10 4.89 -4.42 12.13
C LEU A 10 4.84 -5.14 13.48
N SER A 11 5.65 -4.73 14.45
CA SER A 11 5.63 -5.25 15.81
C SER A 11 4.24 -5.12 16.45
N ARG A 12 3.59 -3.97 16.28
CA ARG A 12 2.21 -3.74 16.75
C ARG A 12 1.20 -4.60 16.01
N THR A 13 1.38 -4.80 14.72
CA THR A 13 0.56 -5.71 13.90
C THR A 13 0.60 -7.13 14.46
N LEU A 14 1.79 -7.66 14.76
CA LEU A 14 1.95 -9.03 15.30
C LEU A 14 1.27 -9.21 16.66
N ILE A 15 1.43 -8.23 17.57
CA ILE A 15 0.76 -8.25 18.88
C ILE A 15 -0.75 -8.27 18.68
N LYS A 16 -1.29 -7.41 17.80
CA LYS A 16 -2.73 -7.35 17.55
C LYS A 16 -3.25 -8.59 16.81
N ALA A 17 -2.45 -9.17 15.94
CA ALA A 17 -2.77 -10.41 15.25
C ALA A 17 -2.85 -11.60 16.21
N ASN A 18 -2.00 -11.63 17.25
CA ASN A 18 -2.10 -12.61 18.33
C ASN A 18 -3.44 -12.52 19.07
N GLU A 19 -3.86 -11.30 19.44
CA GLU A 19 -5.16 -11.07 20.07
C GLU A 19 -6.36 -11.45 19.18
N ASN A 20 -6.23 -11.21 17.86
CA ASN A 20 -7.28 -11.50 16.88
C ASN A 20 -7.29 -12.95 16.37
N GLY A 21 -6.32 -13.79 16.79
CA GLY A 21 -6.19 -15.18 16.33
C GLY A 21 -5.67 -15.37 14.90
N CYS A 22 -4.97 -14.38 14.33
CA CYS A 22 -4.39 -14.42 12.98
C CYS A 22 -2.85 -14.28 12.96
N LEU A 23 -2.20 -14.72 14.04
CA LEU A 23 -0.75 -14.59 14.21
C LEU A 23 0.05 -15.28 13.10
N SER A 24 -0.35 -16.48 12.68
CA SER A 24 0.37 -17.24 11.64
C SER A 24 0.43 -16.49 10.30
N GLN A 25 -0.70 -15.90 9.88
CA GLN A 25 -0.75 -15.10 8.67
C GLN A 25 0.05 -13.81 8.82
N ALA A 26 -0.05 -13.14 9.97
CA ALA A 26 0.68 -11.90 10.23
C ALA A 26 2.21 -12.11 10.28
N LEU A 27 2.69 -13.21 10.86
CA LEU A 27 4.10 -13.60 10.85
C LEU A 27 4.61 -13.78 9.42
N THR A 28 3.80 -14.41 8.58
CA THR A 28 4.12 -14.64 7.17
C THR A 28 4.24 -13.31 6.41
N VAL A 29 3.26 -12.43 6.56
CA VAL A 29 3.29 -11.08 5.95
C VAL A 29 4.48 -10.27 6.43
N ALA A 30 4.75 -10.23 7.74
CA ALA A 30 5.89 -9.51 8.30
C ALA A 30 7.23 -10.03 7.74
N SER A 31 7.33 -11.35 7.54
CA SER A 31 8.53 -12.00 7.00
C SER A 31 8.73 -11.71 5.52
N MET A 32 7.64 -11.73 4.74
CA MET A 32 7.66 -11.37 3.32
C MET A 32 8.07 -9.91 3.11
N LEU A 33 7.50 -8.98 3.90
CA LEU A 33 7.86 -7.56 3.85
C LEU A 33 9.32 -7.31 4.24
N SER A 34 9.84 -8.05 5.23
CA SER A 34 11.24 -7.94 5.64
C SER A 34 12.24 -8.40 4.56
N ALA A 35 11.80 -9.15 3.56
CA ALA A 35 12.62 -9.70 2.49
C ALA A 35 12.32 -9.09 1.11
N GLU A 36 11.38 -8.14 1.01
CA GLU A 36 10.73 -7.76 -0.25
C GLU A 36 11.70 -7.35 -1.36
N THR A 37 12.75 -6.60 -1.03
CA THR A 37 13.80 -6.16 -1.97
C THR A 37 14.54 -7.33 -2.62
N SER A 38 14.50 -8.52 -2.00
CA SER A 38 15.14 -9.75 -2.48
C SER A 38 14.14 -10.76 -3.06
N LEU A 39 12.87 -10.41 -3.25
CA LEU A 39 11.83 -11.35 -3.73
C LEU A 39 11.59 -11.24 -5.24
N LEU A 40 11.55 -10.01 -5.76
CA LEU A 40 11.29 -9.75 -7.16
C LEU A 40 12.60 -9.48 -7.91
N PRO A 41 12.82 -10.10 -9.07
CA PRO A 41 13.96 -9.77 -9.90
C PRO A 41 13.93 -8.28 -10.23
N VAL A 42 15.06 -7.59 -10.00
CA VAL A 42 15.27 -6.23 -10.50
C VAL A 42 14.98 -6.29 -11.99
N ARG A 43 13.85 -5.70 -12.42
CA ARG A 43 13.51 -5.57 -13.84
C ARG A 43 14.56 -4.69 -14.48
N SER A 44 15.68 -5.30 -14.88
CA SER A 44 16.67 -4.63 -15.68
C SER A 44 15.95 -4.19 -16.95
N THR A 45 16.06 -2.90 -17.25
CA THR A 45 15.46 -2.17 -18.37
C THR A 45 15.99 -2.63 -19.73
N LYS A 46 16.47 -3.87 -19.85
CA LYS A 46 17.04 -4.42 -21.07
C LYS A 46 16.06 -5.38 -21.71
N ASN A 47 15.50 -4.89 -22.81
CA ASN A 47 14.79 -5.61 -23.85
C ASN A 47 13.52 -6.32 -23.41
N SER A 48 12.38 -5.77 -23.83
CA SER A 48 11.40 -6.57 -24.58
C SER A 48 10.12 -5.81 -24.89
N GLU A 49 10.08 -5.23 -26.09
CA GLU A 49 8.83 -5.08 -26.84
C GLU A 49 8.16 -6.45 -27.10
N ASN A 50 8.87 -7.57 -26.89
CA ASN A 50 8.40 -8.95 -27.01
C ASN A 50 7.93 -9.65 -25.70
N LYS A 51 7.94 -9.00 -24.52
CA LYS A 51 7.43 -9.59 -23.25
C LYS A 51 6.12 -8.98 -22.77
N ARG A 52 5.48 -8.13 -23.58
CA ARG A 52 4.06 -7.76 -23.36
C ARG A 52 3.09 -8.94 -23.54
N LYS A 53 3.60 -10.13 -23.88
CA LYS A 53 2.86 -11.38 -24.10
C LYS A 53 3.22 -12.52 -23.14
N HIS A 54 4.10 -12.31 -22.15
CA HIS A 54 4.02 -13.17 -20.98
C HIS A 54 2.85 -12.65 -20.16
N ALA A 55 1.69 -13.23 -20.49
CA ALA A 55 0.50 -13.20 -19.65
C ALA A 55 0.92 -13.29 -18.19
N PHE A 56 0.32 -12.44 -17.36
CA PHE A 56 0.23 -12.58 -15.92
C PHE A 56 0.74 -13.95 -15.46
N LEU A 57 1.98 -14.02 -14.95
CA LEU A 57 2.38 -15.19 -14.19
C LEU A 57 1.27 -15.38 -13.15
N ASP A 58 0.74 -16.61 -13.00
CA ASP A 58 -0.40 -16.96 -12.16
C ASP A 58 -0.14 -16.75 -10.64
N LEU A 59 0.69 -15.77 -10.28
CA LEU A 59 0.81 -15.32 -8.91
C LEU A 59 -0.57 -14.87 -8.42
N PRO A 60 -0.87 -15.12 -7.14
CA PRO A 60 -2.08 -14.65 -6.52
C PRO A 60 -2.29 -13.15 -6.72
N ASP A 61 -3.53 -12.73 -6.88
CA ASP A 61 -3.92 -11.34 -7.11
C ASP A 61 -4.23 -10.58 -5.81
N GLY A 62 -3.94 -11.17 -4.65
CA GLY A 62 -4.31 -10.63 -3.34
C GLY A 62 -5.82 -10.65 -3.08
N SER A 63 -6.61 -11.38 -3.89
CA SER A 63 -8.08 -11.41 -3.88
C SER A 63 -8.72 -10.02 -3.92
N GLY A 64 -8.07 -9.06 -4.57
CA GLY A 64 -8.50 -7.66 -4.64
C GLY A 64 -8.30 -6.85 -3.37
N TRP A 65 -7.80 -7.45 -2.28
CA TRP A 65 -7.58 -6.74 -1.01
C TRP A 65 -6.23 -6.00 -0.96
N GLY A 66 -5.26 -6.39 -1.77
CA GLY A 66 -3.98 -5.69 -1.94
C GLY A 66 -2.76 -6.56 -1.69
N ASP A 67 -1.60 -5.90 -1.68
CA ASP A 67 -0.27 -6.49 -1.79
C ASP A 67 0.07 -7.36 -0.58
N HIS A 68 -0.32 -6.94 0.63
CA HIS A 68 -0.09 -7.71 1.84
C HIS A 68 -0.75 -9.11 1.78
N ILE A 69 -1.92 -9.20 1.16
CA ILE A 69 -2.64 -10.47 0.99
C ILE A 69 -2.00 -11.29 -0.13
N GLN A 70 -1.54 -10.65 -1.21
CA GLN A 70 -0.77 -11.33 -2.23
C GLN A 70 0.50 -11.96 -1.66
N LEU A 71 1.29 -11.22 -0.87
CA LEU A 71 2.51 -11.74 -0.24
C LEU A 71 2.21 -12.96 0.64
N LEU A 72 1.10 -12.93 1.38
CA LEU A 72 0.64 -14.08 2.16
C LEU A 72 0.33 -15.29 1.25
N GLN A 73 -0.47 -15.07 0.21
CA GLN A 73 -0.88 -16.14 -0.71
C GLN A 73 0.32 -16.76 -1.45
N ILE A 74 1.31 -15.96 -1.85
CA ILE A 74 2.55 -16.45 -2.47
C ILE A 74 3.26 -17.42 -1.53
N TYR A 75 3.42 -17.05 -0.26
CA TYR A 75 4.06 -17.92 0.72
C TYR A 75 3.22 -19.19 0.99
N GLU A 76 1.90 -19.06 1.11
CA GLU A 76 1.00 -20.19 1.35
C GLU A 76 1.01 -21.18 0.18
N GLN A 77 1.08 -20.70 -1.07
CA GLN A 77 1.23 -21.58 -2.23
C GLN A 77 2.61 -22.24 -2.27
N TRP A 78 3.67 -21.52 -1.88
CA TRP A 78 5.00 -22.12 -1.79
C TRP A 78 5.10 -23.21 -0.70
N ASP A 79 4.45 -22.98 0.45
CA ASP A 79 4.33 -23.95 1.55
C ASP A 79 3.53 -25.20 1.13
N GLN A 80 2.46 -25.02 0.35
CA GLN A 80 1.66 -26.11 -0.22
C GLN A 80 2.42 -26.96 -1.24
N ASN A 81 3.44 -26.39 -1.89
CA ASN A 81 4.33 -27.10 -2.82
C ASN A 81 5.64 -27.55 -2.12
N ASP A 82 5.58 -27.84 -0.81
CA ASP A 82 6.68 -28.37 -0.01
C ASP A 82 7.98 -27.54 -0.09
N TYR A 83 7.85 -26.22 -0.26
CA TYR A 83 8.98 -25.29 -0.43
C TYR A 83 9.84 -25.58 -1.66
N ASP A 84 9.26 -26.11 -2.72
CA ASP A 84 9.98 -26.46 -3.94
C ASP A 84 10.69 -25.25 -4.58
N PHE A 85 11.92 -25.49 -5.06
CA PHE A 85 12.73 -24.48 -5.76
C PHE A 85 12.36 -24.35 -7.23
N SER A 86 11.84 -25.41 -7.86
CA SER A 86 11.30 -25.31 -9.23
C SER A 86 10.12 -24.35 -9.26
N TRP A 87 9.18 -24.51 -8.32
CA TRP A 87 8.06 -23.60 -8.15
C TRP A 87 8.50 -22.13 -8.11
N CYS A 88 9.48 -21.77 -7.27
CA CYS A 88 9.99 -20.39 -7.25
C CYS A 88 10.52 -19.91 -8.62
N LYS A 89 11.19 -20.77 -9.39
CA LYS A 89 11.70 -20.40 -10.72
C LYS A 89 10.57 -20.24 -11.73
N ASP A 90 9.55 -21.08 -11.67
CA ASP A 90 8.40 -21.05 -12.58
C ASP A 90 7.61 -19.73 -12.43
N TYR A 91 7.57 -19.18 -11.21
CA TYR A 91 6.93 -17.89 -10.90
C TYR A 91 7.91 -16.70 -10.87
N ASP A 92 9.15 -16.87 -11.36
CA ASP A 92 10.20 -15.83 -11.40
C ASP A 92 10.50 -15.20 -10.02
N LEU A 93 10.38 -15.99 -8.94
CA LEU A 93 10.68 -15.61 -7.58
C LEU A 93 12.14 -15.94 -7.24
N GLN A 94 12.83 -15.02 -6.56
CA GLN A 94 14.20 -15.24 -6.14
C GLN A 94 14.26 -16.26 -4.99
N VAL A 95 14.78 -17.46 -5.28
CA VAL A 95 14.89 -18.58 -4.33
C VAL A 95 15.61 -18.19 -3.03
N ARG A 96 16.66 -17.36 -3.13
CA ARG A 96 17.41 -16.87 -1.95
C ARG A 96 16.52 -16.01 -1.05
N GLY A 97 15.69 -15.15 -1.64
CA GLY A 97 14.73 -14.33 -0.91
C GLY A 97 13.69 -15.19 -0.20
N MET A 98 13.09 -16.16 -0.90
CA MET A 98 12.10 -17.06 -0.29
C MET A 98 12.67 -17.91 0.87
N LYS A 99 13.91 -18.39 0.74
CA LYS A 99 14.62 -19.06 1.86
C LYS A 99 14.79 -18.13 3.05
N PHE A 100 15.22 -16.90 2.80
CA PHE A 100 15.38 -15.89 3.85
C PHE A 100 14.04 -15.59 4.54
N VAL A 101 12.94 -15.45 3.80
CA VAL A 101 11.59 -15.30 4.37
C VAL A 101 11.27 -16.45 5.33
N LYS A 102 11.52 -17.70 4.93
CA LYS A 102 11.27 -18.87 5.78
C LYS A 102 12.07 -18.82 7.08
N ASP A 103 13.34 -18.42 7.01
CA ASP A 103 14.20 -18.27 8.18
C ASP A 103 13.72 -17.15 9.11
N VAL A 104 13.39 -15.97 8.57
CA VAL A 104 12.82 -14.84 9.33
C VAL A 104 11.51 -15.26 10.00
N ARG A 105 10.63 -15.94 9.27
CA ARG A 105 9.35 -16.41 9.80
C ARG A 105 9.53 -17.37 10.98
N ARG A 106 10.51 -18.28 10.89
CA ARG A 106 10.86 -19.19 12.00
C ARG A 106 11.38 -18.41 13.21
N GLN A 107 12.28 -17.45 13.00
CA GLN A 107 12.82 -16.62 14.09
C GLN A 107 11.73 -15.80 14.78
N LEU A 108 10.86 -15.14 14.02
CA LEU A 108 9.75 -14.37 14.57
C LEU A 108 8.76 -15.25 15.34
N SER A 109 8.47 -16.47 14.86
CA SER A 109 7.64 -17.44 15.59
C SER A 109 8.25 -17.77 16.95
N GLN A 110 9.55 -18.09 16.99
CA GLN A 110 10.26 -18.42 18.23
C GLN A 110 10.29 -17.24 19.22
N ILE A 111 10.45 -16.01 18.73
CA ILE A 111 10.42 -14.81 19.58
C ILE A 111 9.00 -14.61 20.14
N MET A 112 7.97 -14.71 19.29
CA MET A 112 6.58 -14.57 19.73
C MET A 112 6.18 -15.64 20.75
N GLU A 113 6.62 -16.89 20.57
CA GLU A 113 6.41 -17.98 21.55
C GLU A 113 7.09 -17.68 22.89
N LYS A 114 8.33 -17.17 22.88
CA LYS A 114 9.04 -16.77 24.11
C LYS A 114 8.34 -15.63 24.85
N ILE A 115 7.95 -14.58 24.13
CA ILE A 115 7.20 -13.44 24.69
C ILE A 115 5.91 -13.94 25.35
N ALA A 116 5.27 -14.89 24.71
CA ALA A 116 3.96 -15.33 25.12
C ALA A 116 3.99 -16.33 26.28
N ASN A 117 4.99 -17.23 26.31
CA ASN A 117 5.26 -18.08 27.48
C ASN A 117 5.61 -17.28 28.75
N GLY A 118 6.02 -16.01 28.64
CA GLY A 118 6.32 -15.15 29.78
C GLY A 118 5.18 -14.20 30.22
N SER A 119 4.21 -13.86 29.36
CA SER A 119 3.23 -12.80 29.67
C SER A 119 1.95 -12.78 28.83
N LEU A 120 1.80 -13.60 27.78
CA LEU A 120 0.65 -13.53 26.87
C LEU A 120 0.12 -14.93 26.57
N ASP A 121 -1.09 -15.22 27.02
CA ASP A 121 -1.72 -16.52 26.79
C ASP A 121 -1.90 -16.75 25.28
N VAL A 122 -1.17 -17.73 24.74
CA VAL A 122 -1.11 -18.02 23.31
C VAL A 122 -2.36 -18.77 22.89
N ARG A 123 -3.27 -18.10 22.18
CA ARG A 123 -4.34 -18.80 21.41
C ARG A 123 -3.82 -19.44 20.11
N ALA A 124 -2.53 -19.80 20.02
CA ALA A 124 -1.96 -20.44 18.82
C ALA A 124 -2.29 -21.94 18.69
N ASN A 125 -3.18 -22.48 19.52
CA ASN A 125 -3.58 -23.89 19.48
C ASN A 125 -4.99 -24.14 18.94
N GLU A 126 -5.49 -23.32 18.02
CA GLU A 126 -6.48 -23.82 17.05
C GLU A 126 -5.76 -24.32 15.80
N ARG A 127 -5.17 -25.51 15.93
CA ARG A 127 -4.90 -26.35 14.76
C ARG A 127 -6.23 -26.50 13.99
N HIS A 128 -6.26 -25.98 12.77
CA HIS A 128 -7.16 -26.45 11.71
C HIS A 128 -8.66 -26.12 11.81
N LYS A 129 -9.09 -25.11 12.57
CA LYS A 129 -10.47 -24.61 12.45
C LYS A 129 -10.59 -23.58 11.33
N GLY A 130 -10.84 -24.10 10.13
CA GLY A 130 -11.32 -23.34 8.98
C GLY A 130 -10.21 -22.71 8.16
N ARG A 131 -9.72 -23.44 7.16
CA ARG A 131 -8.91 -22.92 6.04
C ARG A 131 -9.68 -21.89 5.17
N HIS A 132 -10.85 -21.43 5.62
CA HIS A 132 -11.52 -20.23 5.10
C HIS A 132 -10.74 -19.01 5.57
N HIS A 133 -9.89 -18.50 4.69
CA HIS A 133 -9.01 -17.37 4.95
C HIS A 133 -9.85 -16.12 5.21
N ASN A 134 -10.17 -15.89 6.48
CA ASN A 134 -10.79 -14.63 6.86
C ASN A 134 -9.69 -13.56 6.88
N TYR A 135 -9.30 -13.09 5.70
CA TYR A 135 -8.35 -11.98 5.55
C TYR A 135 -8.81 -10.74 6.32
N LYS A 136 -10.08 -10.63 6.70
CA LYS A 136 -10.62 -9.55 7.52
C LYS A 136 -9.88 -9.38 8.85
N THR A 137 -9.56 -10.46 9.57
CA THR A 137 -8.91 -10.36 10.89
C THR A 137 -7.46 -9.88 10.75
N LEU A 138 -6.76 -10.35 9.71
CA LEU A 138 -5.43 -9.88 9.34
C LEU A 138 -5.43 -8.42 8.89
N ARG A 139 -6.34 -8.03 7.99
CA ARG A 139 -6.50 -6.64 7.53
C ARG A 139 -6.83 -5.70 8.68
N LYS A 140 -7.66 -6.14 9.62
CA LYS A 140 -7.93 -5.41 10.86
C LYS A 140 -6.68 -5.26 11.73
N ALA A 141 -5.86 -6.31 11.86
CA ALA A 141 -4.59 -6.23 12.60
C ALA A 141 -3.61 -5.26 11.92
N LEU A 142 -3.48 -5.33 10.60
CA LEU A 142 -2.68 -4.39 9.79
C LEU A 142 -3.16 -2.95 9.97
N CYS A 143 -4.47 -2.70 9.90
CA CYS A 143 -5.06 -1.38 10.13
C CYS A 143 -4.67 -0.78 11.49
N ILE A 144 -4.65 -1.61 12.54
CA ILE A 144 -4.33 -1.16 13.90
C ILE A 144 -2.81 -0.99 14.08
N GLY A 145 -2.01 -1.87 13.49
CA GLY A 145 -0.55 -1.80 13.55
C GLY A 145 0.01 -0.59 12.82
N TYR A 146 -0.48 -0.36 11.61
CA TYR A 146 -0.12 0.74 10.72
C TYR A 146 -1.02 1.98 10.91
N ALA A 147 -1.46 2.24 12.14
CA ALA A 147 -2.37 3.35 12.44
C ALA A 147 -1.86 4.73 12.00
N SER A 148 -0.54 4.92 11.90
CA SER A 148 0.11 6.14 11.39
C SER A 148 0.30 6.18 9.87
N GLN A 149 0.03 5.07 9.18
CA GLN A 149 0.26 4.86 7.75
C GLN A 149 -1.05 4.50 7.06
N LEU A 150 -2.07 5.32 7.33
CA LEU A 150 -3.38 5.24 6.70
C LEU A 150 -3.49 6.30 5.61
N ALA A 151 -4.28 6.01 4.59
CA ALA A 151 -4.62 6.97 3.56
C ALA A 151 -6.09 6.84 3.16
N GLU A 152 -6.69 7.98 2.88
CA GLU A 152 -8.08 8.14 2.45
C GLU A 152 -8.11 8.50 0.97
N ARG A 153 -8.95 7.82 0.20
CA ARG A 153 -9.13 8.08 -1.21
C ARG A 153 -9.90 9.38 -1.42
N MET A 154 -9.58 10.11 -2.48
CA MET A 154 -10.31 11.32 -2.83
C MET A 154 -11.61 11.00 -3.59
N ASP A 155 -12.68 11.77 -3.35
CA ASP A 155 -14.04 11.48 -3.84
C ASP A 155 -14.15 11.28 -5.36
N ARG A 156 -13.33 12.02 -6.13
CA ARG A 156 -13.46 12.13 -7.59
C ARG A 156 -12.26 11.56 -8.36
N HIS A 157 -11.28 10.98 -7.67
CA HIS A 157 -10.11 10.40 -8.32
C HIS A 157 -9.45 9.35 -7.45
N ASN A 158 -8.74 8.43 -8.09
CA ASN A 158 -7.98 7.36 -7.46
C ASN A 158 -6.67 7.83 -6.79
N GLY A 159 -6.58 9.11 -6.47
CA GLY A 159 -5.54 9.66 -5.59
C GLY A 159 -5.94 9.46 -4.14
N TYR A 160 -4.92 9.42 -3.28
CA TYR A 160 -5.07 9.24 -1.85
C TYR A 160 -4.47 10.42 -1.10
N ARG A 161 -5.06 10.77 0.03
CA ARG A 161 -4.52 11.70 1.00
C ARG A 161 -4.06 10.91 2.22
N THR A 162 -2.80 11.06 2.60
CA THR A 162 -2.31 10.42 3.83
C THR A 162 -2.97 11.01 5.07
N ILE A 163 -3.28 10.14 6.01
CA ILE A 163 -3.84 10.50 7.32
C ILE A 163 -2.68 10.59 8.31
N GLY A 164 -2.52 11.74 8.96
CA GLY A 164 -1.44 11.95 9.93
C GLY A 164 -1.08 13.43 10.09
N PHE A 165 0.12 13.67 10.65
CA PHE A 165 0.57 15.03 10.99
C PHE A 165 0.80 15.94 9.76
N LYS A 166 1.36 15.39 8.68
CA LYS A 166 1.50 16.08 7.38
C LYS A 166 0.71 15.30 6.33
N PRO A 167 -0.57 15.66 6.08
CA PRO A 167 -1.33 15.06 5.00
C PRO A 167 -0.76 15.50 3.66
N GLN A 168 -0.48 14.54 2.78
CA GLN A 168 0.05 14.77 1.44
C GLN A 168 -0.73 13.95 0.42
N LEU A 169 -0.75 14.45 -0.82
CA LEU A 169 -1.37 13.76 -1.94
C LEU A 169 -0.42 12.70 -2.49
N VAL A 170 -0.90 11.47 -2.53
CA VAL A 170 -0.12 10.28 -2.90
C VAL A 170 -0.92 9.40 -3.86
N GLN A 171 -0.24 8.57 -4.63
CA GLN A 171 -0.87 7.60 -5.53
C GLN A 171 -0.47 6.17 -5.15
N VAL A 172 -1.30 5.20 -5.51
CA VAL A 172 -0.92 3.79 -5.39
C VAL A 172 0.19 3.50 -6.40
N HIS A 173 1.26 2.85 -5.97
CA HIS A 173 2.37 2.52 -6.87
C HIS A 173 1.90 1.55 -7.99
N PRO A 174 2.35 1.72 -9.25
CA PRO A 174 1.90 0.88 -10.38
C PRO A 174 2.20 -0.62 -10.24
N SER A 175 3.09 -1.01 -9.32
CA SER A 175 3.36 -2.43 -9.04
C SER A 175 2.34 -3.09 -8.11
N SER A 176 1.45 -2.32 -7.49
CA SER A 176 0.45 -2.85 -6.56
C SER A 176 -0.59 -3.68 -7.31
N VAL A 177 -1.08 -4.74 -6.67
CA VAL A 177 -2.18 -5.57 -7.15
C VAL A 177 -3.55 -5.13 -6.62
N LEU A 178 -3.60 -3.99 -5.93
CA LEU A 178 -4.87 -3.43 -5.48
C LEU A 178 -5.81 -3.26 -6.69
N LYS A 179 -6.99 -3.89 -6.61
CA LYS A 179 -7.99 -3.83 -7.67
C LYS A 179 -8.96 -2.70 -7.41
N THR A 180 -9.42 -2.09 -8.51
CA THR A 180 -10.58 -1.21 -8.51
C THR A 180 -11.86 -2.03 -8.47
N ASP A 181 -12.93 -1.44 -7.95
CA ASP A 181 -14.27 -1.98 -8.05
C ASP A 181 -14.85 -1.89 -9.48
N GLU A 182 -16.11 -2.29 -9.65
CA GLU A 182 -16.86 -2.26 -10.90
C GLU A 182 -16.97 -0.85 -11.52
N TYR A 183 -16.83 0.19 -10.70
CA TYR A 183 -16.89 1.60 -11.11
C TYR A 183 -15.50 2.18 -11.40
N GLY A 184 -14.45 1.35 -11.35
CA GLY A 184 -13.07 1.79 -11.57
C GLY A 184 -12.48 2.56 -10.38
N MET A 185 -13.08 2.42 -9.20
CA MET A 185 -12.70 3.13 -7.99
C MET A 185 -11.92 2.24 -7.03
N PHE A 186 -10.83 2.77 -6.46
CA PHE A 186 -10.13 2.07 -5.40
C PHE A 186 -10.89 2.11 -4.06
N PRO A 187 -10.52 1.25 -3.09
CA PRO A 187 -11.11 1.28 -1.75
C PRO A 187 -10.94 2.64 -1.06
N GLU A 188 -11.96 3.07 -0.30
CA GLU A 188 -11.98 4.36 0.38
C GLU A 188 -10.80 4.55 1.34
N TYR A 189 -10.46 3.52 2.12
CA TYR A 189 -9.33 3.55 3.04
C TYR A 189 -8.34 2.45 2.73
N VAL A 190 -7.06 2.81 2.81
CA VAL A 190 -5.96 1.87 2.64
C VAL A 190 -4.88 2.08 3.70
N VAL A 191 -4.18 0.99 4.01
CA VAL A 191 -2.92 0.97 4.74
C VAL A 191 -1.80 0.82 3.72
N TYR A 192 -0.67 1.49 3.94
CA TYR A 192 0.55 1.32 3.16
C TYR A 192 1.75 0.98 4.04
N HIS A 193 2.69 0.18 3.52
CA HIS A 193 3.93 -0.14 4.25
C HIS A 193 4.99 0.93 4.11
N GLU A 194 5.18 1.43 2.89
CA GLU A 194 6.23 2.38 2.55
C GLU A 194 5.63 3.54 1.73
N LEU A 195 6.22 4.72 1.92
CA LEU A 195 5.94 5.89 1.09
C LEU A 195 7.21 6.30 0.36
N ILE A 196 7.15 6.24 -0.97
CA ILE A 196 8.26 6.61 -1.85
C ILE A 196 8.13 8.08 -2.18
N ALA A 197 9.05 8.89 -1.64
CA ALA A 197 9.14 10.32 -1.93
C ALA A 197 9.73 10.53 -3.33
N THR A 198 8.87 10.92 -4.28
CA THR A 198 9.25 11.38 -5.61
C THR A 198 8.46 12.65 -5.92
N PRO A 199 8.67 13.34 -7.07
CA PRO A 199 7.83 14.47 -7.47
C PRO A 199 6.33 14.14 -7.50
N ARG A 200 5.99 12.85 -7.65
CA ARG A 200 4.65 12.31 -7.41
C ARG A 200 4.76 11.19 -6.38
N PRO A 201 4.51 11.44 -5.10
CA PRO A 201 4.69 10.43 -4.05
C PRO A 201 3.84 9.18 -4.29
N TYR A 202 4.43 8.00 -4.08
CA TYR A 202 3.74 6.72 -4.25
C TYR A 202 3.70 5.90 -2.96
N MET A 203 2.58 5.24 -2.71
CA MET A 203 2.44 4.24 -1.65
C MET A 203 2.77 2.85 -2.19
N ARG A 204 3.60 2.11 -1.47
CA ARG A 204 3.99 0.74 -1.79
C ARG A 204 3.52 -0.23 -0.71
N ASN A 205 3.19 -1.45 -1.14
CA ASN A 205 2.53 -2.49 -0.36
C ASN A 205 1.25 -1.96 0.28
N VAL A 206 0.21 -1.88 -0.53
CA VAL A 206 -1.07 -1.29 -0.12
C VAL A 206 -2.05 -2.40 0.26
N CYS A 207 -2.92 -2.16 1.24
CA CYS A 207 -3.98 -3.07 1.64
C CYS A 207 -5.27 -2.32 1.96
N ALA A 208 -6.39 -2.80 1.43
CA ALA A 208 -7.72 -2.26 1.62
C ALA A 208 -8.24 -2.51 3.04
N VAL A 209 -8.72 -1.45 3.70
CA VAL A 209 -9.25 -1.53 5.07
C VAL A 209 -10.66 -0.96 5.15
N GLU A 210 -11.42 -1.44 6.14
CA GLU A 210 -12.81 -1.02 6.36
C GLU A 210 -12.87 0.24 7.24
N MET A 211 -13.75 1.18 6.88
CA MET A 211 -13.97 2.43 7.62
C MET A 211 -14.22 2.21 9.12
N GLN A 212 -14.93 1.13 9.48
CA GLN A 212 -15.25 0.78 10.87
C GLN A 212 -14.00 0.60 11.76
N TRP A 213 -12.88 0.19 11.18
CA TRP A 213 -11.62 0.01 11.92
C TRP A 213 -10.79 1.29 11.98
N VAL A 214 -10.97 2.18 11.00
CA VAL A 214 -10.26 3.44 10.85
C VAL A 214 -10.83 4.52 11.78
N ILE A 215 -12.16 4.63 11.91
CA ILE A 215 -12.81 5.66 12.75
C ILE A 215 -12.25 5.73 14.18
N PRO A 216 -12.06 4.62 14.92
CA PRO A 216 -11.50 4.66 16.27
C PRO A 216 -10.04 5.15 16.31
N ILE A 217 -9.29 4.97 15.22
CA ILE A 217 -7.91 5.44 15.08
C ILE A 217 -7.91 6.94 14.83
N LEU A 218 -8.75 7.42 13.90
CA LEU A 218 -8.90 8.85 13.61
C LEU A 218 -9.24 9.66 14.86
N LYS A 219 -10.23 9.19 15.64
CA LYS A 219 -10.62 9.82 16.92
C LYS A 219 -9.50 9.90 17.94
N LYS A 220 -8.52 8.98 17.88
CA LYS A 220 -7.33 9.03 18.74
C LYS A 220 -6.30 10.01 18.18
N LEU A 221 -6.12 10.04 16.86
CA LEU A 221 -5.21 10.97 16.18
C LEU A 221 -5.64 12.44 16.35
N GLU A 222 -6.93 12.74 16.29
CA GLU A 222 -7.47 14.09 16.52
C GLU A 222 -7.16 14.64 17.92
N LYS A 223 -7.09 13.75 18.92
CA LYS A 223 -6.79 14.11 20.31
C LYS A 223 -5.31 14.30 20.59
N LEU A 224 -4.42 13.93 19.66
CA LEU A 224 -2.98 14.02 19.85
C LEU A 224 -2.49 15.42 19.48
N ASP A 225 -1.97 16.12 20.49
CA ASP A 225 -1.28 17.40 20.29
C ASP A 225 0.20 17.14 19.98
N VAL A 226 0.52 17.12 18.69
CA VAL A 226 1.89 16.86 18.21
C VAL A 226 2.89 17.91 18.72
N LYS A 227 2.45 19.15 18.97
CA LYS A 227 3.33 20.22 19.50
C LYS A 227 3.81 19.90 20.91
N LYS A 228 2.95 19.31 21.73
CA LYS A 228 3.31 18.86 23.08
C LYS A 228 4.23 17.65 23.04
N LEU A 229 3.99 16.72 22.11
CA LEU A 229 4.80 15.51 21.96
C LEU A 229 6.18 15.79 21.38
N SER A 230 6.33 16.80 20.53
CA SER A 230 7.61 17.21 19.93
C SER A 230 8.45 18.13 20.83
N GLY A 231 8.04 18.36 22.09
CA GLY A 231 8.76 19.24 23.01
C GLY A 231 8.76 20.71 22.59
N GLY A 232 7.82 21.15 21.75
CA GLY A 232 7.69 22.55 21.32
C GLY A 232 8.56 22.99 20.14
N GLN A 233 9.49 22.18 19.65
CA GLN A 233 10.25 22.47 18.42
C GLN A 233 9.54 21.86 17.21
N ILE A 234 8.65 22.62 16.59
CA ILE A 234 8.34 22.40 15.18
C ILE A 234 9.32 23.28 14.42
N ILE A 235 10.32 22.67 13.77
CA ILE A 235 11.01 23.32 12.66
C ILE A 235 9.91 23.61 11.65
N ARG A 236 9.49 24.87 11.59
CA ARG A 236 8.76 25.38 10.44
C ARG A 236 9.80 25.39 9.35
N ASP A 237 9.90 24.30 8.61
CA ASP A 237 10.23 24.45 7.20
C ASP A 237 9.07 25.27 6.66
N GLU A 238 9.24 26.59 6.65
CA GLU A 238 8.59 27.45 5.69
C GLU A 238 9.01 26.89 4.34
N GLU A 239 8.32 25.85 3.89
CA GLU A 239 8.12 25.65 2.47
C GLU A 239 7.52 26.96 2.01
N ASN A 240 8.39 27.83 1.48
CA ASN A 240 8.04 28.76 0.43
C ASN A 240 7.25 27.94 -0.57
N ILE A 241 5.93 27.91 -0.39
CA ILE A 241 5.01 27.69 -1.47
C ILE A 241 5.45 28.75 -2.47
N PRO A 242 6.00 28.40 -3.65
CA PRO A 242 6.07 29.40 -4.70
C PRO A 242 4.61 29.80 -4.86
N GLU A 243 4.29 31.05 -4.51
CA GLU A 243 3.01 31.64 -4.86
C GLU A 243 2.73 31.16 -6.28
N LEU A 244 1.65 30.40 -6.45
CA LEU A 244 1.05 30.20 -7.76
C LEU A 244 1.10 31.60 -8.38
N PRO A 245 1.79 31.79 -9.52
CA PRO A 245 1.97 33.13 -10.05
C PRO A 245 0.59 33.76 -10.04
N GLU A 246 0.45 34.83 -9.25
CA GLU A 246 -0.73 35.67 -9.29
C GLU A 246 -1.04 35.79 -10.77
N LYS A 247 -2.28 35.43 -11.15
CA LYS A 247 -2.70 35.59 -12.53
C LYS A 247 -2.35 37.02 -12.88
N VAL A 248 -1.25 37.19 -13.62
CA VAL A 248 -0.88 38.47 -14.19
C VAL A 248 -2.15 38.86 -14.89
N ALA A 249 -2.75 39.94 -14.41
CA ALA A 249 -3.91 40.52 -15.03
C ALA A 249 -3.47 40.80 -16.47
N VAL A 250 -3.77 39.87 -17.37
CA VAL A 250 -3.76 40.10 -18.80
C VAL A 250 -4.97 41.00 -18.99
N THR A 251 -4.70 42.29 -18.83
CA THR A 251 -5.48 43.34 -19.46
C THR A 251 -5.62 42.97 -20.93
N GLY A 252 -6.86 42.76 -21.36
CA GLY A 252 -7.24 42.69 -22.76
C GLY A 252 -7.62 41.30 -23.27
N LEU A 253 -8.89 40.94 -23.09
CA LEU A 253 -9.89 40.90 -24.18
C LEU A 253 -11.15 40.24 -23.63
N LEU A 254 -12.26 40.98 -23.69
CA LEU A 254 -13.60 40.47 -23.44
C LEU A 254 -13.82 39.25 -24.34
N ASP A 255 -13.98 38.10 -23.69
CA ASP A 255 -14.12 36.80 -24.33
C ASP A 255 -15.54 36.72 -24.94
N ASP A 256 -15.74 37.35 -26.11
CA ASP A 256 -17.03 37.34 -26.81
C ASP A 256 -17.20 36.00 -27.55
N PRO A 257 -18.10 35.10 -27.09
CA PRO A 257 -18.30 33.79 -27.71
C PRO A 257 -18.74 33.91 -29.18
N ALA A 258 -19.37 35.01 -29.58
CA ALA A 258 -19.77 35.24 -30.97
C ALA A 258 -18.58 35.46 -31.92
N ALA A 259 -17.45 35.99 -31.41
CA ALA A 259 -16.23 36.17 -32.17
C ALA A 259 -15.52 34.83 -32.44
N LYS A 260 -15.48 33.93 -31.44
CA LYS A 260 -14.93 32.57 -31.59
C LYS A 260 -15.72 31.74 -32.61
N ILE A 261 -17.05 31.85 -32.61
CA ILE A 261 -17.92 31.15 -33.56
C ILE A 261 -17.68 31.66 -35.00
N ARG A 262 -17.54 32.97 -35.20
CA ARG A 262 -17.21 33.55 -36.53
C ARG A 262 -15.84 33.10 -37.02
N ALA A 263 -14.81 33.14 -36.17
CA ALA A 263 -13.46 32.70 -36.54
C ALA A 263 -13.41 31.19 -36.87
N ALA A 264 -14.17 30.36 -36.15
CA ALA A 264 -14.29 28.94 -36.46
C ALA A 264 -14.99 28.70 -37.82
N ARG A 265 -16.03 29.48 -38.13
CA ARG A 265 -16.76 29.40 -39.40
C ARG A 265 -15.92 29.82 -40.60
N GLU A 266 -15.12 30.88 -40.48
CA GLU A 266 -14.19 31.31 -41.54
C GLU A 266 -13.11 30.27 -41.81
N ARG A 267 -12.52 29.69 -40.77
CA ARG A 267 -11.52 28.61 -40.92
C ARG A 267 -12.10 27.38 -41.61
N PHE A 268 -13.37 27.06 -41.34
CA PHE A 268 -14.07 25.97 -42.01
C PHE A 268 -14.33 26.26 -43.50
N LEU A 269 -14.78 27.48 -43.82
CA LEU A 269 -15.03 27.88 -45.21
C LEU A 269 -13.75 27.97 -46.03
N ALA A 270 -12.64 28.47 -45.46
CA ALA A 270 -11.34 28.50 -46.11
C ALA A 270 -10.82 27.09 -46.45
N ARG A 271 -11.10 26.09 -45.61
CA ARG A 271 -10.76 24.68 -45.90
C ARG A 271 -11.64 24.06 -46.97
N LYS A 272 -12.88 24.55 -47.13
CA LYS A 272 -13.81 24.06 -48.15
C LYS A 272 -13.55 24.68 -49.52
N ALA A 273 -12.99 25.89 -49.58
CA ALA A 273 -12.63 26.57 -50.83
C ALA A 273 -11.35 26.03 -51.50
N ASN A 274 -10.50 25.32 -50.74
CA ASN A 274 -9.28 24.67 -51.25
C ASN A 274 -9.48 23.18 -51.61
N LYS A 275 -10.73 22.76 -51.86
CA LYS A 275 -11.12 21.42 -52.34
C LYS A 275 -12.02 21.57 -53.56
#